data_AF-A0A328BR57-F1
#
_entry.id   AF-A0A328BR57-F1
#
_cell.length_a   1.000
_cell.length_b   1.000
_cell.length_c   1.000
_cell.angle_alpha   90.00
_cell.angle_beta   90.00
_cell.angle_gamma   90.00
#
_symmetry.space_group_name_H-M   'P 1'
#
loop_
_entity.id
_entity.type
_entity.pdbx_description
1 polymer ?
#
loop_
_entity_poly.entity_id
_entity_poly.type
_entity_poly.pdbx_seq_one_letter_code
_entity_poly.pdbx_strand_id
1 'polypeptide(L)'
;MVQWLDEDNITQLSGHYYTANYDDGVALHWYADENHPYGPPLLGRVYDTRLGRQFLVARASTDVYFLFPLSAATEAAATAGRLGPWTRAEVSQNLLRATGDTSLRAVGPF
;
A
#
# COMPACT_ATOMS: atom_id res chain seq x y z
N MET A 1 21.03 -2.16 -14.19
CA MET A 1 21.52 -0.91 -13.59
C MET A 1 20.30 -0.28 -12.93
N VAL A 2 20.13 -0.49 -11.62
CA VAL A 2 18.94 -0.04 -10.88
C VAL A 2 19.11 1.45 -10.66
N GLN A 3 18.27 2.24 -11.32
CA GLN A 3 18.24 3.69 -11.17
C GLN A 3 17.85 3.97 -9.72
N TRP A 4 18.74 4.69 -9.03
CA TRP A 4 18.59 5.03 -7.63
C TRP A 4 17.26 5.73 -7.43
N LEU A 5 16.38 5.08 -6.67
CA LEU A 5 15.26 5.74 -6.03
C LEU A 5 15.83 6.98 -5.35
N ASP A 6 15.43 8.16 -5.81
CA ASP A 6 15.72 9.40 -5.11
C ASP A 6 15.00 9.31 -3.76
N GLU A 7 15.76 9.18 -2.67
CA GLU A 7 15.21 8.93 -1.33
C GLU A 7 14.23 10.03 -0.90
N ASP A 8 14.38 11.24 -1.47
CA ASP A 8 13.51 12.39 -1.25
C ASP A 8 12.08 12.20 -1.78
N ASN A 9 11.84 11.22 -2.66
CA ASN A 9 10.52 10.95 -3.25
C ASN A 9 9.76 9.83 -2.53
N ILE A 10 10.22 9.42 -1.35
CA ILE A 10 9.71 8.26 -0.65
C ILE A 10 8.97 8.68 0.61
N THR A 11 7.73 8.20 0.74
CA THR A 11 6.89 8.44 1.91
C THR A 11 6.54 7.13 2.58
N GLN A 12 6.99 6.95 3.82
CA GLN A 12 6.51 5.87 4.67
C GLN A 12 5.05 6.10 5.03
N LEU A 13 4.22 5.08 4.83
CA LEU A 13 2.77 5.16 5.07
C LEU A 13 2.40 4.60 6.44
N SER A 14 2.72 3.32 6.66
CA SER A 14 2.43 2.57 7.89
C SER A 14 3.11 1.21 7.85
N GLY A 15 3.57 0.73 9.02
CA GLY A 15 4.33 -0.51 9.12
C GLY A 15 5.52 -0.48 8.16
N HIS A 16 5.61 -1.50 7.32
CA HIS A 16 6.65 -1.64 6.30
C HIS A 16 6.17 -1.21 4.89
N TYR A 17 5.04 -0.51 4.77
CA TYR A 17 4.59 0.03 3.48
C TYR A 17 5.09 1.45 3.25
N TYR A 18 5.55 1.72 2.03
CA TYR A 18 5.88 3.06 1.57
C TYR A 18 5.45 3.27 0.12
N THR A 19 5.34 4.54 -0.26
CA THR A 19 5.14 4.94 -1.65
C THR A 19 6.32 5.73 -2.14
N ALA A 20 6.69 5.52 -3.39
CA ALA A 20 7.71 6.30 -4.07
C ALA A 20 7.06 7.01 -5.25
N ASN A 21 7.32 8.32 -5.38
CA ASN A 21 6.92 9.08 -6.56
C ASN A 21 7.98 8.93 -7.66
N TYR A 22 7.52 8.71 -8.89
CA TYR A 22 8.34 8.60 -10.10
C TYR A 22 7.78 9.55 -11.16
N ASP A 23 8.56 9.81 -12.21
CA ASP A 23 8.11 10.64 -13.35
C ASP A 23 6.80 10.12 -13.98
N ASP A 24 6.59 8.80 -13.96
CA ASP A 24 5.38 8.13 -14.45
C ASP A 24 4.32 7.90 -13.36
N GLY A 25 4.41 8.58 -12.21
CA GLY A 25 3.45 8.53 -11.12
C GLY A 25 3.94 7.77 -9.89
N VAL A 26 3.03 7.49 -8.95
CA VAL A 26 3.38 6.95 -7.63
C VAL A 26 3.23 5.44 -7.60
N ALA A 27 4.20 4.69 -7.07
CA ALA A 27 4.07 3.24 -6.86
C ALA A 27 4.09 2.85 -5.38
N LEU A 28 3.52 1.69 -5.06
CA LEU A 28 3.46 1.14 -3.70
C LEU A 28 4.46 0.00 -3.54
N HIS A 29 5.23 0.05 -2.47
CA HIS A 29 6.33 -0.86 -2.22
C HIS A 29 6.35 -1.38 -0.77
N TRP A 30 7.30 -2.28 -0.54
CA TRP A 30 7.56 -2.93 0.75
C TRP A 30 8.97 -2.63 1.27
N TYR A 31 9.11 -2.30 2.55
CA TYR A 31 10.40 -2.23 3.25
C TYR A 31 10.91 -3.65 3.51
N ALA A 32 12.01 -4.04 2.85
CA ALA A 32 12.58 -5.38 2.99
C ALA A 32 13.24 -5.58 4.38
N ASP A 33 13.99 -4.58 4.86
CA ASP A 33 14.54 -4.48 6.22
C ASP A 33 14.97 -3.02 6.53
N GLU A 34 15.39 -2.73 7.76
CA GLU A 34 15.84 -1.39 8.20
C GLU A 34 17.06 -0.83 7.43
N ASN A 35 17.82 -1.70 6.76
CA ASN A 35 19.05 -1.40 6.02
C ASN A 35 18.89 -1.52 4.49
N HIS A 36 17.86 -2.21 3.98
CA HIS A 36 17.45 -2.27 2.58
C HIS A 36 16.08 -1.64 2.43
N PRO A 37 16.05 -0.31 2.29
CA PRO A 37 14.82 0.43 2.50
C PRO A 37 13.79 0.16 1.39
N TYR A 38 14.18 -0.38 0.24
CA TYR A 38 13.31 -0.42 -0.93
C TYR A 38 13.19 -1.80 -1.57
N GLY A 39 12.20 -2.59 -1.13
CA GLY A 39 11.79 -3.82 -1.80
C GLY A 39 11.04 -3.56 -3.13
N PRO A 40 10.77 -4.62 -3.90
CA PRO A 40 10.09 -4.49 -5.18
C PRO A 40 8.66 -3.95 -5.04
N PRO A 41 8.10 -3.38 -6.12
CA PRO A 41 6.77 -2.80 -6.10
C PRO A 41 5.71 -3.89 -5.87
N LEU A 42 4.86 -3.68 -4.86
CA LEU A 42 3.66 -4.49 -4.62
C LEU A 42 2.55 -4.13 -5.61
N LEU A 43 2.51 -2.86 -6.01
CA LEU A 43 1.66 -2.32 -7.07
C LEU A 43 2.45 -1.27 -7.86
N GLY A 44 2.12 -1.13 -9.15
CA GLY A 44 2.53 0.01 -9.95
C GLY A 44 1.77 1.27 -9.52
N ARG A 45 1.22 2.01 -10.49
CA ARG A 45 0.58 3.29 -10.21
C ARG A 45 -0.54 3.18 -9.15
N VAL A 46 -0.41 3.91 -8.05
CA VAL A 46 -1.42 4.08 -7.01
C VAL A 46 -1.83 5.55 -6.93
N TYR A 47 -3.09 5.80 -6.56
CA TYR A 47 -3.72 7.11 -6.61
C TYR A 47 -4.28 7.60 -5.27
N ASP A 48 -4.31 6.73 -4.26
CA ASP A 48 -4.75 7.03 -2.91
C ASP A 48 -4.30 5.89 -2.00
N THR A 49 -3.87 6.21 -0.79
CA THR A 49 -3.67 5.21 0.26
C THR A 49 -4.33 5.63 1.56
N ARG A 50 -5.01 4.69 2.19
CA ARG A 50 -5.71 4.93 3.46
C ARG A 50 -5.36 3.87 4.47
N LEU A 51 -5.12 4.31 5.69
CA LEU A 51 -4.88 3.45 6.81
C LEU A 51 -6.20 3.08 7.48
N GLY A 52 -6.50 1.79 7.51
CA GLY A 52 -7.46 1.18 8.41
C GLY A 52 -6.76 0.55 9.61
N ARG A 53 -7.52 -0.09 10.50
CA ARG A 53 -7.00 -0.61 11.77
C ARG A 53 -5.91 -1.68 11.59
N GLN A 54 -6.16 -2.67 10.74
CA GLN A 54 -5.25 -3.79 10.49
C GLN A 54 -4.74 -3.84 9.05
N PHE A 55 -5.23 -2.94 8.19
CA PHE A 55 -4.95 -2.95 6.77
C PHE A 55 -4.55 -1.57 6.26
N LEU A 56 -3.62 -1.55 5.31
CA LEU A 56 -3.44 -0.46 4.37
C LEU A 56 -4.35 -0.70 3.16
N VAL A 57 -5.17 0.28 2.82
CA VAL A 57 -6.02 0.27 1.62
C VAL A 57 -5.32 1.09 0.55
N ALA A 58 -5.03 0.48 -0.61
CA ALA A 58 -4.40 1.16 -1.73
C ALA A 58 -5.33 1.18 -2.95
N ARG A 59 -5.48 2.34 -3.57
CA ARG A 59 -6.25 2.53 -4.81
C ARG A 59 -5.31 2.45 -6.01
N ALA A 60 -5.40 1.37 -6.79
CA ALA A 60 -4.58 1.14 -7.99
C ALA A 60 -5.20 1.73 -9.28
N SER A 61 -6.50 2.03 -9.27
CA SER A 61 -7.20 2.70 -10.39
C SER A 61 -8.49 3.35 -9.89
N THR A 62 -9.28 3.97 -10.76
CA THR A 62 -10.53 4.68 -10.42
C THR A 62 -11.44 3.89 -9.47
N ASP A 63 -11.55 2.58 -9.69
CA ASP A 63 -12.39 1.69 -8.88
C ASP A 63 -11.74 0.34 -8.57
N VAL A 64 -10.41 0.32 -8.43
CA VAL A 64 -9.67 -0.90 -8.08
C VAL A 64 -8.87 -0.66 -6.81
N TYR A 65 -9.21 -1.41 -5.78
CA TYR A 65 -8.61 -1.31 -4.46
C TYR A 65 -8.06 -2.65 -4.00
N PHE A 66 -6.95 -2.57 -3.27
CA PHE A 66 -6.32 -3.70 -2.60
C PHE A 66 -6.15 -3.39 -1.13
N LEU A 67 -6.29 -4.41 -0.29
CA LEU A 67 -5.96 -4.33 1.14
C LEU A 67 -4.70 -5.12 1.40
N PHE A 68 -3.80 -4.52 2.17
CA PHE A 68 -2.55 -5.13 2.56
C PHE A 68 -2.47 -5.18 4.09
N PRO A 69 -2.21 -6.36 4.69
CA PRO A 69 -2.19 -6.51 6.14
C PRO A 69 -0.98 -5.79 6.73
N LEU A 70 -1.20 -4.91 7.71
CA LEU A 70 -0.12 -4.17 8.38
C LEU A 70 0.85 -5.07 9.15
N SER A 71 0.45 -6.32 9.42
CA SER A 71 1.28 -7.33 10.07
C SER A 71 2.27 -8.02 9.13
N ALA A 72 2.20 -7.80 7.81
CA ALA A 72 3.23 -8.30 6.92
C ALA A 72 4.58 -7.69 7.35
N ALA A 73 5.65 -8.49 7.32
CA ALA A 73 7.03 -8.02 7.53
C ALA A 73 7.89 -8.20 6.26
N THR A 74 7.37 -8.91 5.25
CA THR A 74 8.06 -9.23 3.99
C THR A 74 7.14 -9.02 2.79
N GLU A 75 7.74 -8.82 1.62
CA GLU A 75 7.01 -8.74 0.34
C GLU A 75 6.17 -10.00 0.10
N ALA A 76 6.73 -11.18 0.38
CA ALA A 76 6.02 -12.45 0.23
C ALA A 76 4.78 -12.51 1.12
N ALA A 77 4.88 -12.05 2.39
CA ALA A 77 3.74 -11.97 3.29
C ALA A 77 2.72 -10.92 2.85
N ALA A 78 3.18 -9.76 2.37
CA ALA A 78 2.30 -8.71 1.85
C ALA A 78 1.53 -9.18 0.62
N THR A 79 2.19 -9.88 -0.31
CA THR A 79 1.59 -10.42 -1.53
C THR A 79 0.64 -11.58 -1.23
N ALA A 80 1.02 -12.50 -0.35
CA ALA A 80 0.18 -13.64 0.04
C ALA A 80 -1.04 -13.22 0.87
N GLY A 81 -0.90 -12.20 1.71
CA GLY A 81 -1.98 -11.66 2.55
C GLY A 81 -2.81 -10.57 1.87
N ARG A 82 -2.49 -10.19 0.63
CA ARG A 82 -3.21 -9.15 -0.12
C ARG A 82 -4.63 -9.61 -0.41
N LEU A 83 -5.60 -8.74 -0.12
CA LEU A 83 -7.00 -8.94 -0.46
C LEU A 83 -7.45 -8.00 -1.59
N GLY A 84 -8.45 -8.44 -2.36
CA GLY A 84 -8.90 -7.78 -3.59
C GLY A 84 -8.37 -8.48 -4.85
N PRO A 85 -8.54 -7.87 -6.04
CA PRO A 85 -9.07 -6.51 -6.25
C PRO A 85 -10.55 -6.38 -5.89
N TRP A 86 -10.93 -5.21 -5.37
CA TRP A 86 -12.31 -4.84 -5.06
C TRP A 86 -12.67 -3.47 -5.62
N THR A 87 -13.96 -3.27 -5.86
CA THR A 87 -14.55 -1.95 -6.10
C THR A 87 -14.66 -1.15 -4.80
N ARG A 88 -14.88 0.16 -4.91
CA ARG A 88 -15.09 1.05 -3.75
C ARG A 88 -16.24 0.59 -2.85
N ALA A 89 -17.33 0.09 -3.47
CA ALA A 89 -18.50 -0.40 -2.75
C ALA A 89 -18.18 -1.68 -1.95
N GLU A 90 -17.38 -2.58 -2.53
CA GLU A 90 -16.96 -3.83 -1.90
C GLU A 90 -15.94 -3.59 -0.79
N VAL A 91 -15.01 -2.64 -0.94
CA VAL A 91 -13.97 -2.35 0.07
C VAL A 91 -14.58 -2.04 1.42
N SER A 92 -15.60 -1.18 1.47
CA SER A 92 -16.21 -0.76 2.74
C SER A 92 -16.88 -1.95 3.45
N GLN A 93 -17.58 -2.79 2.69
CA GLN A 93 -18.21 -3.99 3.24
C GLN A 93 -17.19 -5.02 3.72
N ASN A 94 -16.13 -5.23 2.94
CA ASN A 94 -15.07 -6.19 3.29
C ASN A 94 -14.21 -5.70 4.46
N LEU A 95 -13.94 -4.40 4.58
CA LEU A 95 -13.28 -3.81 5.76
C LEU A 95 -14.10 -4.03 7.02
N LEU A 96 -15.41 -3.78 6.96
CA LEU A 96 -16.31 -4.02 8.08
C LEU A 96 -16.30 -5.49 8.50
N ARG A 97 -16.37 -6.42 7.53
CA ARG A 97 -16.32 -7.87 7.79
C ARG A 97 -14.99 -8.32 8.38
N ALA A 98 -13.89 -7.77 7.89
CA ALA A 98 -12.54 -8.18 8.28
C ALA A 98 -12.12 -7.58 9.64
N THR A 99 -12.53 -6.35 9.95
CA THR A 99 -11.99 -5.59 11.09
C THR A 99 -13.04 -5.14 12.11
N GLY A 100 -14.34 -5.28 11.78
CA GLY A 100 -15.42 -4.68 12.55
C GLY A 100 -15.48 -3.15 12.48
N ASP A 101 -14.70 -2.54 11.57
CA ASP A 101 -14.52 -1.10 11.45
C ASP A 101 -14.41 -0.69 9.97
N THR A 102 -14.82 0.54 9.66
CA THR A 102 -14.69 1.16 8.33
C THR A 102 -13.94 2.49 8.38
N SER A 103 -13.45 2.87 9.55
CA SER A 103 -12.67 4.08 9.76
C SER A 103 -11.38 4.01 8.96
N LEU A 104 -11.19 5.00 8.08
CA LEU A 104 -10.03 5.11 7.21
C LEU A 104 -9.42 6.51 7.36
N ARG A 105 -8.10 6.56 7.54
CA ARG A 105 -7.32 7.80 7.58
C ARG A 105 -6.48 7.90 6.32
N ALA A 106 -6.53 9.02 5.60
CA ALA A 106 -5.64 9.26 4.47
C ALA A 106 -4.17 9.24 4.93
N VAL A 107 -3.31 8.59 4.15
CA VAL A 107 -1.86 8.54 4.39
C VAL A 107 -1.14 8.67 3.04
N GLY A 108 0.04 9.27 3.05
CA GLY A 108 0.85 9.46 1.84
C GLY A 108 0.53 10.73 1.04
N PRO A 109 1.32 11.00 -0.02
CA PRO A 109 1.23 12.21 -0.81
C PRO A 109 0.26 12.02 -1.99
N PHE A 110 -1.04 12.17 -1.75
CA PHE A 110 -2.09 12.01 -2.76
C PHE A 110 -3.17 13.10 -2.64
#